data_AF-A0A961DZZ9-F1
#
_entry.id   AF-A0A961DZZ9-F1
#
_cell.length_a   1.000
_cell.length_b   1.000
_cell.length_c   1.000
_cell.angle_alpha   90.00
_cell.angle_beta   90.00
_cell.angle_gamma   90.00
#
_symmetry.space_group_name_H-M   'P 1'
#
loop_
_entity.id
_entity.type
_entity.pdbx_description
1 polymer ?
#
loop_
_entity_poly.entity_id
_entity_poly.type
_entity_poly.pdbx_seq_one_letter_code
_entity_poly.pdbx_strand_id
1 'polypeptide(L)'
;MDWFERLTGFAEGDYETTQSRLRVDGAELVSTVNGRRYGIGWLTLPTLDELRARVNPARGRRSSFGALVGDVRALHAEPAYAGALFQVASQFNLLEMVSERITPEHGVARYAGDPTQGPACAMAAGAATIYRNYLVPVGDGIGQRSGRQLDGLAGVGAALSELTGLPVEALWRMQNGYALCTREGLRAISDLLDGAPEERLDGVRGRLAIGLHRDVEVTGVPIADAGAGERRLVSQAFCSALPVSYSGLSRSEYGVFARLVLEAAYEATLLAAAEQAEAGGSNTVLLTRLGGGAFGNADEWIDGAIDRALGIVADAGLDIRIVCYNRIGPGMRDLVDRWG
;
A
#
# COMPACT_ATOMS: atom_id res chain seq x y z
N MET A 1 -0.23 -20.22 19.29
CA MET A 1 -1.33 -19.48 18.65
C MET A 1 -0.76 -18.23 18.00
N ASP A 2 -0.68 -18.24 16.67
CA ASP A 2 -0.27 -17.06 15.89
C ASP A 2 -1.38 -16.00 15.86
N TRP A 3 -1.19 -14.92 15.10
CA TRP A 3 -2.17 -13.84 15.02
C TRP A 3 -3.45 -14.24 14.28
N PHE A 4 -3.37 -15.13 13.30
CA PHE A 4 -4.51 -15.60 12.52
C PHE A 4 -5.43 -16.43 13.42
N GLU A 5 -4.87 -17.44 14.09
CA GLU A 5 -5.60 -18.34 14.98
C GLU A 5 -6.23 -17.59 16.17
N ARG A 6 -5.59 -16.52 16.67
CA ARG A 6 -6.19 -15.66 17.70
C ARG A 6 -7.49 -15.00 17.24
N LEU A 7 -7.58 -14.60 15.97
CA LEU A 7 -8.77 -13.94 15.42
C LEU A 7 -9.83 -14.97 15.04
N THR A 8 -9.43 -16.00 14.30
CA THR A 8 -10.35 -16.94 13.67
C THR A 8 -10.73 -18.13 14.56
N GLY A 9 -9.92 -18.45 15.58
CA GLY A 9 -10.12 -19.61 16.44
C GLY A 9 -9.70 -20.94 15.81
N PHE A 10 -8.98 -20.91 14.69
CA PHE A 10 -8.40 -22.10 14.06
C PHE A 10 -7.07 -21.76 13.36
N ALA A 11 -6.15 -22.72 13.32
CA ALA A 11 -4.88 -22.54 12.61
C ALA A 11 -5.11 -22.47 11.09
N GLU A 12 -4.36 -21.58 10.41
CA GLU A 12 -4.40 -21.47 8.95
C GLU A 12 -3.92 -22.78 8.30
N GLY A 13 -4.72 -23.32 7.38
CA GLY A 13 -4.49 -24.62 6.73
C GLY A 13 -4.48 -24.50 5.22
N ASP A 14 -5.04 -25.50 4.52
CA ASP A 14 -5.26 -25.40 3.07
C ASP A 14 -6.22 -24.26 2.73
N TYR A 15 -6.06 -23.69 1.54
CA TYR A 15 -6.74 -22.45 1.16
C TYR A 15 -8.27 -22.62 1.13
N GLU A 16 -8.77 -23.71 0.55
CA GLU A 16 -10.20 -23.99 0.42
C GLU A 16 -10.85 -24.20 1.78
N THR A 17 -10.26 -25.03 2.64
CA THR A 17 -10.79 -25.26 3.99
C THR A 17 -10.74 -23.98 4.82
N THR A 18 -9.66 -23.21 4.72
CA THR A 18 -9.52 -21.92 5.40
C THR A 18 -10.60 -20.94 4.93
N GLN A 19 -10.76 -20.76 3.61
CA GLN A 19 -11.76 -19.89 3.01
C GLN A 19 -13.19 -20.31 3.42
N SER A 20 -13.49 -21.60 3.43
CA SER A 20 -14.84 -22.12 3.79
C SER A 20 -15.26 -21.84 5.25
N ARG A 21 -14.30 -21.55 6.13
CA ARG A 21 -14.51 -21.23 7.55
C ARG A 21 -14.65 -19.73 7.81
N LEU A 22 -14.60 -18.92 6.76
CA LEU A 22 -14.67 -17.47 6.81
C LEU A 22 -15.84 -17.00 5.95
N ARG A 23 -16.55 -15.97 6.40
CA ARG A 23 -17.59 -15.31 5.59
C ARG A 23 -17.57 -13.82 5.81
N VAL A 24 -18.03 -13.08 4.80
CA VAL A 24 -18.35 -11.65 4.92
C VAL A 24 -19.82 -11.50 5.28
N ASP A 25 -20.12 -10.60 6.21
CA ASP A 25 -21.47 -10.24 6.64
C ASP A 25 -21.57 -8.73 6.79
N GLY A 26 -22.10 -8.05 5.77
CA GLY A 26 -21.98 -6.60 5.66
C GLY A 26 -20.52 -6.16 5.56
N ALA A 27 -20.08 -5.28 6.47
CA ALA A 27 -18.71 -4.79 6.55
C ALA A 27 -17.85 -5.56 7.59
N GLU A 28 -18.22 -6.82 7.89
CA GLU A 28 -17.53 -7.62 8.90
C GLU A 28 -17.02 -8.96 8.35
N LEU A 29 -15.81 -9.34 8.77
CA LEU A 29 -15.31 -10.71 8.69
C LEU A 29 -15.88 -11.51 9.85
N VAL A 30 -16.44 -12.68 9.55
CA VAL A 30 -16.97 -13.62 10.54
C VAL A 30 -16.24 -14.95 10.42
N SER A 31 -15.67 -15.43 11.53
CA SER A 31 -15.22 -16.81 11.61
C SER A 31 -16.38 -17.73 11.98
N THR A 32 -16.60 -18.78 11.19
CA THR A 32 -17.65 -19.77 11.47
C THR A 32 -17.27 -20.73 12.61
N VAL A 33 -16.01 -20.75 13.02
CA VAL A 33 -15.49 -21.66 14.06
C VAL A 33 -15.72 -21.12 15.47
N ASN A 34 -15.41 -19.84 15.69
CA ASN A 34 -15.53 -19.22 17.01
C ASN A 34 -16.64 -18.14 17.10
N GLY A 35 -17.31 -17.83 15.98
CA GLY A 35 -18.38 -16.84 15.90
C GLY A 35 -17.93 -15.38 16.06
N ARG A 36 -16.63 -15.10 16.16
CA ARG A 36 -16.10 -13.73 16.32
C ARG A 36 -16.27 -12.93 15.03
N ARG A 37 -16.44 -11.62 15.19
CA ARG A 37 -16.77 -10.66 14.13
C ARG A 37 -15.84 -9.45 14.23
N TYR A 38 -15.31 -9.03 13.10
CA TYR A 38 -14.35 -7.92 13.02
C TYR A 38 -14.68 -7.01 11.84
N GLY A 39 -14.63 -5.69 12.04
CA GLY A 39 -14.84 -4.71 10.98
C GLY A 39 -13.73 -4.79 9.94
N ILE A 40 -14.10 -5.08 8.70
CA ILE A 40 -13.17 -5.09 7.56
C ILE A 40 -13.21 -3.81 6.76
N GLY A 41 -14.15 -2.90 7.01
CA GLY A 41 -14.21 -1.64 6.29
C GLY A 41 -14.48 -1.83 4.79
N TRP A 42 -13.92 -0.93 3.97
CA TRP A 42 -14.23 -0.84 2.53
C TRP A 42 -12.95 -0.76 1.71
N LEU A 43 -12.72 -1.76 0.85
CA LEU A 43 -11.58 -1.78 -0.07
C LEU A 43 -11.97 -1.25 -1.44
N THR A 44 -11.19 -0.32 -1.96
CA THR A 44 -11.26 0.20 -3.33
C THR A 44 -9.87 0.21 -3.96
N LEU A 45 -9.80 0.26 -5.29
CA LEU A 45 -8.55 0.37 -6.05
C LEU A 45 -8.57 1.64 -6.92
N PRO A 46 -8.62 2.85 -6.32
CA PRO A 46 -8.67 4.07 -7.10
C PRO A 46 -7.37 4.30 -7.86
N THR A 47 -7.47 4.81 -9.08
CA THR A 47 -6.29 5.32 -9.80
C THR A 47 -5.90 6.70 -9.29
N LEU A 48 -4.65 7.11 -9.55
CA LEU A 48 -4.20 8.46 -9.25
C LEU A 48 -5.07 9.52 -9.95
N ASP A 49 -5.45 9.30 -11.21
CA ASP A 49 -6.34 10.21 -11.94
C ASP A 49 -7.71 10.35 -11.28
N GLU A 50 -8.28 9.24 -10.78
CA GLU A 50 -9.54 9.28 -10.06
C GLU A 50 -9.42 10.09 -8.77
N LEU A 51 -8.31 9.98 -8.04
CA LEU A 51 -8.07 10.76 -6.83
C LEU A 51 -7.86 12.25 -7.15
N ARG A 52 -7.09 12.57 -8.19
CA ARG A 52 -6.91 13.95 -8.70
C ARG A 52 -8.24 14.58 -9.09
N ALA A 53 -9.17 13.81 -9.64
CA ALA A 53 -10.49 14.29 -10.04
C ALA A 53 -11.45 14.53 -8.86
N ARG A 54 -11.23 13.87 -7.71
CA ARG A 54 -12.12 13.94 -6.53
C ARG A 54 -11.70 14.98 -5.50
N VAL A 55 -10.43 15.38 -5.49
CA VAL A 55 -9.83 16.16 -4.40
C VAL A 55 -9.23 17.45 -4.92
N ASN A 56 -9.47 18.55 -4.20
CA ASN A 56 -8.74 19.80 -4.42
C ASN A 56 -7.69 19.99 -3.31
N PRO A 57 -6.40 19.73 -3.56
CA PRO A 57 -5.37 19.83 -2.52
C PRO A 57 -5.04 21.29 -2.14
N ALA A 58 -5.48 22.30 -2.91
CA ALA A 58 -5.26 23.71 -2.61
C ALA A 58 -6.35 24.29 -1.68
N ARG A 59 -6.39 23.82 -0.44
CA ARG A 59 -7.42 24.21 0.56
C ARG A 59 -7.05 25.46 1.37
N GLY A 60 -5.88 26.06 1.10
CA GLY A 60 -5.38 27.24 1.81
C GLY A 60 -5.00 26.97 3.27
N ARG A 61 -4.76 25.71 3.64
CA ARG A 61 -4.33 25.31 4.99
C ARG A 61 -2.99 24.60 4.88
N ARG A 62 -1.93 25.16 5.45
CA ARG A 62 -0.60 24.55 5.35
C ARG A 62 -0.60 23.15 5.99
N SER A 63 -0.13 22.16 5.24
CA SER A 63 0.17 20.83 5.76
C SER A 63 1.46 20.85 6.59
N SER A 64 1.55 19.99 7.60
CA SER A 64 2.76 19.79 8.41
C SER A 64 3.43 18.47 8.06
N PHE A 65 4.76 18.44 8.06
CA PHE A 65 5.55 17.23 7.87
C PHE A 65 6.49 16.99 9.05
N GLY A 66 6.58 15.76 9.53
CA GLY A 66 7.51 15.41 10.59
C GLY A 66 7.86 13.93 10.61
N ALA A 67 8.98 13.58 11.23
CA ALA A 67 9.37 12.20 11.43
C ALA A 67 8.86 11.64 12.76
N LEU A 68 8.51 10.36 12.74
CA LEU A 68 8.11 9.60 13.92
C LEU A 68 8.96 8.34 14.00
N VAL A 69 9.59 8.09 15.15
CA VAL A 69 10.29 6.81 15.40
C VAL A 69 9.36 5.90 16.18
N GLY A 70 9.09 4.70 15.67
CA GLY A 70 8.24 3.75 16.38
C GLY A 70 7.93 2.47 15.60
N ASP A 71 7.36 1.51 16.32
CA ASP A 71 6.79 0.30 15.73
C ASP A 71 5.46 0.64 15.07
N VAL A 72 5.44 0.64 13.73
CA VAL A 72 4.25 0.98 12.94
C VAL A 72 3.04 0.13 13.30
N ARG A 73 3.22 -1.12 13.71
CA ARG A 73 2.12 -1.99 14.14
C ARG A 73 1.49 -1.48 15.44
N ALA A 74 2.30 -1.02 16.40
CA ALA A 74 1.82 -0.43 17.64
C ALA A 74 1.12 0.92 17.38
N LEU A 75 1.65 1.74 16.46
CA LEU A 75 1.06 3.03 16.09
C LEU A 75 -0.41 2.92 15.61
N HIS A 76 -0.82 1.80 15.03
CA HIS A 76 -2.23 1.59 14.66
C HIS A 76 -3.19 1.60 15.87
N ALA A 77 -2.73 1.18 17.05
CA ALA A 77 -3.54 1.17 18.28
C ALA A 77 -3.49 2.50 19.06
N GLU A 78 -2.57 3.41 18.74
CA GLU A 78 -2.39 4.64 19.50
C GLU A 78 -3.61 5.57 19.35
N PRO A 79 -4.22 6.05 20.45
CA PRO A 79 -5.38 6.96 20.41
C PRO A 79 -5.18 8.19 19.53
N ALA A 80 -3.96 8.71 19.47
CA ALA A 80 -3.60 9.86 18.65
C ALA A 80 -3.77 9.62 17.14
N TYR A 81 -3.77 8.37 16.69
CA TYR A 81 -3.88 8.00 15.27
C TYR A 81 -5.21 7.30 14.94
N ALA A 82 -6.23 7.44 15.79
CA ALA A 82 -7.57 6.98 15.46
C ALA A 82 -8.09 7.64 14.17
N GLY A 83 -8.54 6.81 13.22
CA GLY A 83 -9.01 7.24 11.90
C GLY A 83 -7.91 7.69 10.94
N ALA A 84 -6.63 7.67 11.33
CA ALA A 84 -5.53 8.08 10.47
C ALA A 84 -5.37 7.14 9.26
N LEU A 85 -4.78 7.65 8.18
CA LEU A 85 -4.40 6.85 7.01
C LEU A 85 -2.95 6.35 7.16
N PHE A 86 -2.73 5.05 7.07
CA PHE A 86 -1.41 4.43 7.10
C PHE A 86 -1.00 3.98 5.69
N GLN A 87 0.12 4.48 5.18
CA GLN A 87 0.73 3.94 3.98
C GLN A 87 1.39 2.60 4.29
N VAL A 88 1.02 1.57 3.54
CA VAL A 88 1.54 0.21 3.70
C VAL A 88 2.42 -0.12 2.51
N ALA A 89 3.69 -0.44 2.79
CA ALA A 89 4.61 -0.98 1.79
C ALA A 89 4.15 -2.39 1.41
N SER A 90 3.50 -2.52 0.26
CA SER A 90 2.80 -3.71 -0.18
C SER A 90 3.25 -4.12 -1.59
N GLN A 91 2.67 -5.19 -2.11
CA GLN A 91 2.80 -5.65 -3.48
C GLN A 91 1.68 -5.08 -4.36
N PHE A 92 1.80 -5.17 -5.67
CA PHE A 92 0.74 -4.69 -6.58
C PHE A 92 -0.59 -5.45 -6.43
N ASN A 93 -0.59 -6.61 -5.77
CA ASN A 93 -1.78 -7.39 -5.43
C ASN A 93 -2.30 -7.13 -3.99
N LEU A 94 -1.78 -6.12 -3.30
CA LEU A 94 -2.22 -5.70 -1.96
C LEU A 94 -1.99 -6.76 -0.87
N LEU A 95 -1.00 -7.63 -1.09
CA LEU A 95 -0.51 -8.64 -0.15
C LEU A 95 0.96 -8.35 0.19
N GLU A 96 1.43 -8.98 1.27
CA GLU A 96 2.76 -8.77 1.85
C GLU A 96 3.54 -10.08 1.91
N MET A 97 3.60 -10.79 0.77
CA MET A 97 4.32 -12.06 0.68
C MET A 97 5.84 -11.85 0.70
N VAL A 98 6.58 -12.74 1.37
CA VAL A 98 8.05 -12.61 1.52
C VAL A 98 8.84 -12.78 0.21
N SER A 99 8.25 -13.37 -0.83
CA SER A 99 8.87 -13.63 -2.13
C SER A 99 7.82 -13.78 -3.23
N GLU A 100 8.22 -13.50 -4.46
CA GLU A 100 7.49 -13.70 -5.70
C GLU A 100 7.06 -15.16 -5.95
N ARG A 101 7.68 -16.11 -5.24
CA ARG A 101 7.30 -17.54 -5.30
C ARG A 101 6.17 -17.91 -4.35
N ILE A 102 5.84 -17.04 -3.41
CA ILE A 102 4.76 -17.28 -2.46
C ILE A 102 3.46 -16.75 -3.04
N THR A 103 2.53 -17.67 -3.27
CA THR A 103 1.19 -17.37 -3.80
C THR A 103 0.20 -17.07 -2.66
N PRO A 104 -0.94 -16.42 -2.95
CA PRO A 104 -2.05 -16.23 -1.99
C PRO A 104 -2.49 -17.52 -1.26
N GLU A 105 -2.41 -18.66 -1.94
CA GLU A 105 -2.78 -19.98 -1.42
C GLU A 105 -1.89 -20.45 -0.27
N HIS A 106 -0.70 -19.88 -0.10
CA HIS A 106 0.16 -20.17 1.04
C HIS A 106 -0.24 -19.44 2.33
N GLY A 107 -1.29 -18.62 2.28
CA GLY A 107 -1.86 -17.98 3.45
C GLY A 107 -1.09 -16.77 3.97
N VAL A 108 -1.68 -16.11 4.97
CA VAL A 108 -1.24 -14.83 5.53
C VAL A 108 -0.69 -14.94 6.95
N ALA A 109 -0.96 -16.04 7.68
CA ALA A 109 -0.45 -16.23 9.04
C ALA A 109 1.08 -16.10 9.09
N ARG A 110 1.75 -16.51 8.01
CA ARG A 110 3.19 -16.42 7.79
C ARG A 110 3.77 -14.99 7.85
N TYR A 111 2.95 -13.95 7.75
CA TYR A 111 3.39 -12.56 7.90
C TYR A 111 4.08 -12.31 9.25
N ALA A 112 3.78 -13.14 10.26
CA ALA A 112 4.45 -13.09 11.56
C ALA A 112 5.97 -13.32 11.50
N GLY A 113 6.47 -13.99 10.45
CA GLY A 113 7.89 -14.28 10.26
C GLY A 113 8.65 -13.20 9.48
N ASP A 114 7.97 -12.18 8.97
CA ASP A 114 8.58 -11.10 8.20
C ASP A 114 8.66 -9.81 9.04
N PRO A 115 9.87 -9.32 9.38
CA PRO A 115 10.06 -8.13 10.21
C PRO A 115 9.94 -6.80 9.45
N THR A 116 9.52 -6.82 8.17
CA THR A 116 9.35 -5.58 7.39
C THR A 116 8.05 -4.84 7.76
N GLN A 117 7.99 -3.55 7.40
CA GLN A 117 6.85 -2.69 7.79
C GLN A 117 5.53 -3.09 7.11
N GLY A 118 5.57 -3.66 5.90
CA GLY A 118 4.36 -4.09 5.18
C GLY A 118 3.55 -5.12 5.99
N PRO A 119 4.11 -6.30 6.27
CA PRO A 119 3.51 -7.33 7.12
C PRO A 119 3.11 -6.80 8.50
N ALA A 120 3.90 -5.89 9.09
CA ALA A 120 3.56 -5.28 10.38
C ALA A 120 2.26 -4.47 10.33
N CYS A 121 2.09 -3.60 9.31
CA CYS A 121 0.85 -2.86 9.07
C CYS A 121 -0.31 -3.80 8.71
N ALA A 122 -0.09 -4.77 7.83
CA ALA A 122 -1.12 -5.72 7.42
C ALA A 122 -1.64 -6.52 8.63
N MET A 123 -0.74 -7.01 9.50
CA MET A 123 -1.15 -7.71 10.72
C MET A 123 -1.87 -6.80 11.71
N ALA A 124 -1.58 -5.49 11.74
CA ALA A 124 -2.27 -4.54 12.62
C ALA A 124 -3.79 -4.51 12.35
N ALA A 125 -4.20 -4.63 11.08
CA ALA A 125 -5.59 -4.81 10.65
C ALA A 125 -5.82 -6.25 10.15
N GLY A 126 -5.54 -7.23 11.02
CA GLY A 126 -5.51 -8.65 10.65
C GLY A 126 -6.79 -9.18 10.00
N ALA A 127 -7.98 -8.78 10.46
CA ALA A 127 -9.24 -9.20 9.83
C ALA A 127 -9.37 -8.70 8.38
N ALA A 128 -9.03 -7.43 8.14
CA ALA A 128 -8.98 -6.84 6.80
C ALA A 128 -7.94 -7.53 5.91
N THR A 129 -6.83 -8.00 6.48
CA THR A 129 -5.80 -8.79 5.76
C THR A 129 -6.29 -10.18 5.36
N ILE A 130 -6.98 -10.88 6.26
CA ILE A 130 -7.62 -12.17 5.94
C ILE A 130 -8.64 -11.99 4.81
N TYR A 131 -9.45 -10.92 4.88
CA TYR A 131 -10.39 -10.57 3.81
C TYR A 131 -9.68 -10.36 2.46
N ARG A 132 -8.61 -9.56 2.41
CA ARG A 132 -7.86 -9.31 1.16
C ARG A 132 -7.28 -10.58 0.51
N ASN A 133 -6.96 -11.61 1.29
CA ASN A 133 -6.45 -12.87 0.73
C ASN A 133 -7.58 -13.82 0.34
N TYR A 134 -8.57 -14.01 1.20
CA TYR A 134 -9.54 -15.11 1.08
C TYR A 134 -10.91 -14.68 0.58
N LEU A 135 -11.32 -13.43 0.71
CA LEU A 135 -12.73 -13.04 0.53
C LEU A 135 -12.95 -11.80 -0.33
N VAL A 136 -11.89 -11.11 -0.75
CA VAL A 136 -12.02 -9.98 -1.67
C VAL A 136 -12.53 -10.46 -3.04
N PRO A 137 -13.51 -9.76 -3.66
CA PRO A 137 -13.88 -10.02 -5.04
C PRO A 137 -12.72 -9.74 -5.99
N VAL A 138 -12.41 -10.69 -6.87
CA VAL A 138 -11.41 -10.53 -7.94
C VAL A 138 -11.97 -11.12 -9.21
N GLY A 139 -12.21 -10.28 -10.22
CA GLY A 139 -12.89 -10.70 -11.44
C GLY A 139 -14.26 -11.33 -11.13
N ASP A 140 -14.43 -12.58 -11.55
CA ASP A 140 -15.66 -13.37 -11.40
C ASP A 140 -15.70 -14.24 -10.13
N GLY A 141 -14.69 -14.16 -9.25
CA GLY A 141 -14.64 -14.99 -8.06
C GLY A 141 -14.20 -14.26 -6.80
N ILE A 142 -14.03 -15.05 -5.74
CA ILE A 142 -13.76 -14.57 -4.38
C ILE A 142 -12.41 -15.10 -3.92
N GLY A 143 -11.65 -14.22 -3.29
CA GLY A 143 -10.29 -14.47 -2.82
C GLY A 143 -9.25 -14.38 -3.94
N GLN A 144 -8.05 -13.97 -3.56
CA GLN A 144 -6.88 -13.95 -4.43
C GLN A 144 -6.28 -15.34 -4.54
N ARG A 145 -5.89 -15.72 -5.76
CA ARG A 145 -5.22 -16.98 -6.10
C ARG A 145 -4.06 -16.71 -7.04
N SER A 146 -3.11 -17.63 -7.17
CA SER A 146 -1.97 -17.56 -8.09
C SER A 146 -2.35 -17.13 -9.52
N GLY A 147 -3.48 -17.61 -10.04
CA GLY A 147 -3.98 -17.28 -11.38
C GLY A 147 -4.95 -16.09 -11.45
N ARG A 148 -5.33 -15.47 -10.33
CA ARG A 148 -6.31 -14.37 -10.28
C ARG A 148 -6.07 -13.49 -9.07
N GLN A 149 -5.52 -12.30 -9.32
CA GLN A 149 -5.10 -11.35 -8.28
C GLN A 149 -5.54 -9.95 -8.64
N LEU A 150 -5.60 -9.10 -7.63
CA LEU A 150 -5.63 -7.66 -7.84
C LEU A 150 -4.29 -7.22 -8.45
N ASP A 151 -4.31 -6.16 -9.24
CA ASP A 151 -3.10 -5.61 -9.86
C ASP A 151 -3.20 -4.08 -9.98
N GLY A 152 -2.54 -3.38 -9.04
CA GLY A 152 -2.45 -1.92 -9.02
C GLY A 152 -1.61 -1.33 -10.16
N LEU A 153 -0.80 -2.13 -10.85
CA LEU A 153 0.03 -1.68 -11.99
C LEU A 153 -0.64 -1.90 -13.35
N ALA A 154 -1.77 -2.63 -13.39
CA ALA A 154 -2.43 -3.02 -14.65
C ALA A 154 -2.69 -1.82 -15.59
N GLY A 155 -3.19 -0.70 -15.05
CA GLY A 155 -3.45 0.51 -15.84
C GLY A 155 -2.19 1.13 -16.43
N VAL A 156 -1.09 1.14 -15.68
CA VAL A 156 0.22 1.60 -16.16
C VAL A 156 0.76 0.66 -17.24
N GLY A 157 0.59 -0.65 -17.07
CA GLY A 157 0.94 -1.64 -18.08
C GLY A 157 0.23 -1.42 -19.41
N ALA A 158 -1.10 -1.23 -19.37
CA ALA A 158 -1.87 -0.93 -20.57
C ALA A 158 -1.38 0.35 -21.27
N ALA A 159 -1.17 1.43 -20.52
CA ALA A 159 -0.71 2.71 -21.08
C ALA A 159 0.70 2.61 -21.69
N LEU A 160 1.64 1.96 -21.00
CA LEU A 160 3.00 1.77 -21.52
C LEU A 160 3.01 0.84 -22.73
N SER A 161 2.17 -0.19 -22.74
CA SER A 161 2.02 -1.09 -23.89
C SER A 161 1.55 -0.35 -25.13
N GLU A 162 0.53 0.50 -24.99
CA GLU A 162 0.04 1.36 -26.08
C GLU A 162 1.12 2.32 -26.59
N LEU A 163 1.82 3.00 -25.67
CA LEU A 163 2.81 4.03 -26.01
C LEU A 163 4.10 3.46 -26.62
N THR A 164 4.52 2.27 -26.19
CA THR A 164 5.74 1.61 -26.71
C THR A 164 5.47 0.70 -27.90
N GLY A 165 4.22 0.29 -28.11
CA GLY A 165 3.84 -0.73 -29.08
C GLY A 165 4.27 -2.16 -28.69
N LEU A 166 4.77 -2.36 -27.47
CA LEU A 166 5.18 -3.66 -26.95
C LEU A 166 4.05 -4.27 -26.09
N PRO A 167 3.83 -5.59 -26.11
CA PRO A 167 2.93 -6.24 -25.16
C PRO A 167 3.45 -6.10 -23.73
N VAL A 168 2.56 -6.09 -22.73
CA VAL A 168 2.94 -5.92 -21.30
C VAL A 168 3.96 -6.98 -20.86
N GLU A 169 3.82 -8.21 -21.35
CA GLU A 169 4.70 -9.33 -21.05
C GLU A 169 6.14 -9.12 -21.54
N ALA A 170 6.34 -8.27 -22.56
CA ALA A 170 7.67 -7.83 -22.98
C ALA A 170 8.23 -6.75 -22.04
N LEU A 171 7.37 -5.96 -21.39
CA LEU A 171 7.78 -4.94 -20.42
C LEU A 171 8.19 -5.57 -19.08
N TRP A 172 7.34 -6.43 -18.53
CA TRP A 172 7.60 -7.19 -17.30
C TRP A 172 6.74 -8.45 -17.21
N ARG A 173 7.18 -9.39 -16.38
CA ARG A 173 6.35 -10.50 -15.92
C ARG A 173 5.77 -10.17 -14.54
N MET A 174 4.45 -10.06 -14.42
CA MET A 174 3.80 -9.99 -13.12
C MET A 174 3.79 -11.38 -12.47
N GLN A 175 4.27 -11.49 -11.23
CA GLN A 175 4.28 -12.75 -10.50
C GLN A 175 3.97 -12.50 -9.02
N ASN A 176 2.77 -12.89 -8.57
CA ASN A 176 2.32 -12.71 -7.18
C ASN A 176 2.48 -11.27 -6.65
N GLY A 177 2.13 -10.27 -7.47
CA GLY A 177 2.24 -8.86 -7.13
C GLY A 177 3.65 -8.24 -7.32
N TYR A 178 4.61 -9.00 -7.85
CA TYR A 178 5.94 -8.51 -8.23
C TYR A 178 6.00 -8.25 -9.74
N ALA A 179 6.23 -6.99 -10.13
CA ALA A 179 6.51 -6.62 -11.52
C ALA A 179 7.99 -6.89 -11.88
N LEU A 180 8.28 -8.11 -12.33
CA LEU A 180 9.64 -8.53 -12.69
C LEU A 180 9.99 -8.02 -14.09
N CYS A 181 10.53 -6.80 -14.14
CA CYS A 181 10.84 -6.10 -15.39
C CYS A 181 11.91 -6.80 -16.21
N THR A 182 11.76 -6.73 -17.54
CA THR A 182 12.79 -7.19 -18.47
C THR A 182 13.73 -6.03 -18.81
N ARG A 183 14.95 -6.34 -19.25
CA ARG A 183 15.89 -5.31 -19.73
C ARG A 183 15.35 -4.55 -20.94
N GLU A 184 14.69 -5.25 -21.85
CA GLU A 184 14.08 -4.65 -23.04
C GLU A 184 12.95 -3.70 -22.65
N GLY A 185 12.07 -4.13 -21.73
CA GLY A 185 11.00 -3.32 -21.17
C GLY A 185 11.50 -2.05 -20.51
N LEU A 186 12.50 -2.16 -19.62
CA LEU A 186 13.08 -1.00 -18.95
C LEU A 186 13.71 0.00 -19.93
N ARG A 187 14.37 -0.49 -20.99
CA ARG A 187 14.90 0.37 -22.05
C ARG A 187 13.79 1.08 -22.81
N ALA A 188 12.78 0.36 -23.27
CA ALA A 188 11.65 0.95 -23.99
C ALA A 188 10.91 2.01 -23.15
N ILE A 189 10.71 1.74 -21.86
CA ILE A 189 10.11 2.70 -20.92
C ILE A 189 11.02 3.91 -20.71
N SER A 190 12.33 3.70 -20.58
CA SER A 190 13.29 4.81 -20.42
C SER A 190 13.35 5.68 -21.68
N ASP A 191 13.45 5.08 -22.87
CA ASP A 191 13.45 5.79 -24.15
C ASP A 191 12.18 6.61 -24.37
N LEU A 192 11.04 6.14 -23.82
CA LEU A 192 9.75 6.81 -23.91
C LEU A 192 9.60 8.00 -22.95
N LEU A 193 10.15 7.87 -21.73
CA LEU A 193 9.82 8.75 -20.60
C LEU A 193 10.98 9.63 -20.14
N ASP A 194 12.23 9.27 -20.42
CA ASP A 194 13.38 10.08 -20.00
C ASP A 194 13.39 11.42 -20.75
N GLY A 195 13.32 12.52 -19.99
CA GLY A 195 13.19 13.87 -20.55
C GLY A 195 11.84 14.15 -21.22
N ALA A 196 10.84 13.28 -21.07
CA ALA A 196 9.49 13.53 -21.59
C ALA A 196 8.82 14.72 -20.89
N PRO A 197 7.89 15.43 -21.56
CA PRO A 197 7.08 16.48 -20.92
C PRO A 197 6.28 15.94 -19.72
N GLU A 198 6.04 16.79 -18.72
CA GLU A 198 5.33 16.42 -17.50
C GLU A 198 3.92 15.90 -17.81
N GLU A 199 3.26 16.41 -18.85
CA GLU A 199 1.94 15.94 -19.28
C GLU A 199 1.95 14.46 -19.69
N ARG A 200 3.04 14.00 -20.31
CA ARG A 200 3.21 12.58 -20.67
C ARG A 200 3.47 11.74 -19.43
N LEU A 201 4.36 12.20 -18.56
CA LEU A 201 4.68 11.51 -17.30
C LEU A 201 3.43 11.37 -16.44
N ASP A 202 2.65 12.46 -16.29
CA ASP A 202 1.41 12.47 -15.53
C ASP A 202 0.33 11.60 -16.16
N GLY A 203 0.25 11.53 -17.49
CA GLY A 203 -0.65 10.61 -18.18
C GLY A 203 -0.37 9.13 -17.87
N VAL A 204 0.88 8.77 -17.54
CA VAL A 204 1.24 7.41 -17.10
C VAL A 204 1.09 7.26 -15.58
N ARG A 205 1.57 8.22 -14.78
CA ARG A 205 1.39 8.23 -13.30
C ARG A 205 -0.08 8.09 -12.92
N GLY A 206 -0.95 8.80 -13.63
CA GLY A 206 -2.40 8.83 -13.45
C GLY A 206 -3.08 7.45 -13.50
N ARG A 207 -2.44 6.48 -14.19
CA ARG A 207 -2.95 5.12 -14.35
C ARG A 207 -2.58 4.17 -13.22
N LEU A 208 -1.67 4.56 -12.34
CA LEU A 208 -1.33 3.75 -11.17
C LEU A 208 -2.52 3.70 -10.22
N ALA A 209 -2.89 2.50 -9.77
CA ALA A 209 -3.86 2.31 -8.71
C ALA A 209 -3.18 1.88 -7.40
N ILE A 210 -3.75 2.33 -6.29
CA ILE A 210 -3.36 1.89 -4.94
C ILE A 210 -4.52 1.14 -4.29
N GLY A 211 -4.22 0.22 -3.38
CA GLY A 211 -5.27 -0.39 -2.55
C GLY A 211 -5.68 0.54 -1.43
N LEU A 212 -6.88 1.09 -1.45
CA LEU A 212 -7.37 1.97 -0.40
C LEU A 212 -8.43 1.25 0.44
N HIS A 213 -8.05 0.87 1.66
CA HIS A 213 -8.88 0.13 2.60
C HIS A 213 -9.30 1.04 3.76
N ARG A 214 -10.51 1.59 3.68
CA ARG A 214 -11.02 2.58 4.63
C ARG A 214 -11.69 1.90 5.83
N ASP A 215 -11.52 2.50 7.01
CA ASP A 215 -12.24 2.16 8.24
C ASP A 215 -12.11 0.69 8.68
N VAL A 216 -10.89 0.16 8.60
CA VAL A 216 -10.56 -1.21 9.04
C VAL A 216 -10.38 -1.25 10.56
N GLU A 217 -10.87 -2.33 11.19
CA GLU A 217 -10.65 -2.55 12.62
C GLU A 217 -9.19 -2.95 12.90
N VAL A 218 -8.60 -2.32 13.91
CA VAL A 218 -7.30 -2.70 14.45
C VAL A 218 -7.47 -3.94 15.33
N THR A 219 -7.04 -5.09 14.82
CA THR A 219 -7.18 -6.39 15.49
C THR A 219 -5.84 -7.03 15.86
N GLY A 220 -4.74 -6.47 15.37
CA GLY A 220 -3.40 -7.05 15.46
C GLY A 220 -2.63 -6.75 16.74
N VAL A 221 -3.14 -5.84 17.56
CA VAL A 221 -2.51 -5.32 18.78
C VAL A 221 -3.58 -5.10 19.85
N PRO A 222 -3.29 -5.36 21.13
CA PRO A 222 -4.20 -4.99 22.22
C PRO A 222 -4.42 -3.47 22.22
N ILE A 223 -5.67 -3.05 22.36
CA ILE A 223 -6.02 -1.63 22.53
C ILE A 223 -6.19 -1.39 24.03
N ALA A 224 -5.30 -0.60 24.62
CA ALA A 224 -5.45 -0.16 26.00
C ALA A 224 -6.71 0.71 26.13
N ASP A 225 -7.49 0.50 27.19
CA ASP A 225 -8.66 1.31 27.55
C ASP A 225 -9.84 1.32 26.56
N ALA A 226 -9.90 0.36 25.62
CA ALA A 226 -11.12 0.17 24.83
C ALA A 226 -12.28 -0.24 25.75
N GLY A 227 -13.27 0.65 25.89
CA GLY A 227 -14.54 0.30 26.50
C GLY A 227 -15.13 -0.92 25.80
N ALA A 228 -15.86 -1.77 26.53
CA ALA A 228 -16.46 -2.97 25.96
C ALA A 228 -17.33 -2.62 24.73
N GLY A 229 -16.85 -2.94 23.53
CA GLY A 229 -17.55 -2.72 22.27
C GLY A 229 -17.01 -1.59 21.37
N GLU A 230 -16.04 -0.79 21.80
CA GLU A 230 -15.45 0.25 20.93
C GLU A 230 -14.36 -0.31 20.02
N ARG A 231 -14.56 -0.16 18.70
CA ARG A 231 -13.58 -0.55 17.68
C ARG A 231 -12.64 0.61 17.38
N ARG A 232 -11.33 0.38 17.45
CA ARG A 232 -10.36 1.31 16.85
C ARG A 232 -10.34 1.10 15.34
N LEU A 233 -10.69 2.15 14.61
CA LEU A 233 -10.67 2.16 13.14
C LEU A 233 -9.51 3.01 12.64
N VAL A 234 -8.91 2.56 11.53
CA VAL A 234 -7.90 3.29 10.75
C VAL A 234 -8.14 3.03 9.26
N SER A 235 -7.48 3.78 8.39
CA SER A 235 -7.45 3.50 6.95
C SER A 235 -6.05 3.02 6.55
N GLN A 236 -5.95 2.18 5.52
CA GLN A 236 -4.67 1.70 4.98
C GLN A 236 -4.59 1.91 3.46
N ALA A 237 -3.50 2.53 3.00
CA ALA A 237 -3.15 2.70 1.60
C ALA A 237 -2.02 1.72 1.21
N PHE A 238 -2.38 0.61 0.58
CA PHE A 238 -1.47 -0.41 0.07
C PHE A 238 -0.83 0.06 -1.23
N CYS A 239 0.45 0.40 -1.14
CA CYS A 239 1.23 0.96 -2.25
C CYS A 239 2.44 0.06 -2.53
N SER A 240 2.71 -0.17 -3.80
CA SER A 240 3.89 -0.94 -4.21
C SER A 240 4.93 -0.06 -4.90
N ALA A 241 6.19 -0.33 -4.60
CA ALA A 241 7.33 0.13 -5.39
C ALA A 241 7.75 -0.99 -6.37
N LEU A 242 8.64 -0.71 -7.31
CA LEU A 242 9.16 -1.76 -8.18
C LEU A 242 10.14 -2.68 -7.40
N PRO A 243 10.11 -4.01 -7.62
CA PRO A 243 10.99 -4.95 -6.93
C PRO A 243 12.37 -5.03 -7.60
N VAL A 244 13.14 -3.93 -7.56
CA VAL A 244 14.45 -3.76 -8.21
C VAL A 244 15.43 -4.89 -7.89
N SER A 245 15.50 -5.30 -6.62
CA SER A 245 16.41 -6.36 -6.16
C SER A 245 16.04 -7.79 -6.61
N TYR A 246 14.90 -7.99 -7.26
CA TYR A 246 14.37 -9.33 -7.60
C TYR A 246 14.63 -9.75 -9.05
N SER A 247 15.02 -8.84 -9.95
CA SER A 247 15.25 -9.17 -11.37
C SER A 247 16.69 -9.55 -11.71
N GLY A 248 17.66 -9.21 -10.85
CA GLY A 248 19.09 -9.34 -11.14
C GLY A 248 19.64 -8.30 -12.14
N LEU A 249 18.84 -7.30 -12.50
CA LEU A 249 19.25 -6.17 -13.35
C LEU A 249 19.89 -5.05 -12.51
N SER A 250 20.59 -4.13 -13.17
CA SER A 250 21.18 -2.97 -12.49
C SER A 250 20.09 -2.06 -11.96
N ARG A 251 20.29 -1.52 -10.75
CA ARG A 251 19.42 -0.47 -10.20
C ARG A 251 19.28 0.69 -11.17
N SER A 252 20.34 1.13 -11.84
CA SER A 252 20.27 2.25 -12.78
C SER A 252 19.30 2.03 -13.94
N GLU A 253 19.08 0.78 -14.38
CA GLU A 253 18.13 0.45 -15.46
C GLU A 253 16.67 0.72 -15.04
N TYR A 254 16.38 0.74 -13.74
CA TYR A 254 15.02 1.01 -13.22
C TYR A 254 14.71 2.49 -13.04
N GLY A 255 15.71 3.38 -13.07
CA GLY A 255 15.61 4.71 -12.45
C GLY A 255 14.42 5.54 -12.92
N VAL A 256 14.10 5.53 -14.22
CA VAL A 256 12.94 6.27 -14.76
C VAL A 256 11.62 5.65 -14.27
N PHE A 257 11.45 4.35 -14.44
CA PHE A 257 10.19 3.68 -14.11
C PHE A 257 9.93 3.62 -12.59
N ALA A 258 10.97 3.37 -11.79
CA ALA A 258 10.87 3.32 -10.34
C ALA A 258 10.46 4.67 -9.73
N ARG A 259 11.05 5.78 -10.20
CA ARG A 259 10.65 7.13 -9.78
C ARG A 259 9.19 7.40 -10.12
N LEU A 260 8.76 7.10 -11.34
CA LEU A 260 7.38 7.30 -11.77
C LEU A 260 6.37 6.58 -10.86
N VAL A 261 6.62 5.29 -10.56
CA VAL A 261 5.76 4.49 -9.68
C VAL A 261 5.75 5.04 -8.25
N LEU A 262 6.90 5.42 -7.71
CA LEU A 262 7.00 6.02 -6.37
C LEU A 262 6.27 7.36 -6.29
N GLU A 263 6.49 8.25 -7.26
CA GLU A 263 5.82 9.56 -7.34
C GLU A 263 4.31 9.41 -7.35
N ALA A 264 3.79 8.51 -8.19
CA ALA A 264 2.36 8.25 -8.26
C ALA A 264 1.79 7.64 -6.97
N ALA A 265 2.52 6.72 -6.33
CA ALA A 265 2.07 6.09 -5.09
C ALA A 265 2.00 7.06 -3.89
N TYR A 266 3.03 7.91 -3.73
CA TYR A 266 3.02 8.93 -2.67
C TYR A 266 1.95 9.99 -2.92
N GLU A 267 1.82 10.47 -4.16
CA GLU A 267 0.76 11.42 -4.52
C GLU A 267 -0.62 10.84 -4.25
N ALA A 268 -0.89 9.61 -4.71
CA ALA A 268 -2.18 8.94 -4.49
C ALA A 268 -2.48 8.77 -2.99
N THR A 269 -1.48 8.42 -2.18
CA THR A 269 -1.65 8.29 -0.72
C THR A 269 -2.07 9.62 -0.09
N LEU A 270 -1.39 10.72 -0.44
CA LEU A 270 -1.67 12.03 0.16
C LEU A 270 -2.98 12.64 -0.35
N LEU A 271 -3.35 12.42 -1.61
CA LEU A 271 -4.68 12.78 -2.12
C LEU A 271 -5.78 11.98 -1.44
N ALA A 272 -5.59 10.67 -1.20
CA ALA A 272 -6.56 9.86 -0.45
C ALA A 272 -6.74 10.32 1.01
N ALA A 273 -5.69 10.83 1.65
CA ALA A 273 -5.75 11.47 2.96
C ALA A 273 -6.51 12.80 2.92
N ALA A 274 -6.27 13.63 1.89
CA ALA A 274 -7.01 14.86 1.68
C ALA A 274 -8.50 14.61 1.41
N GLU A 275 -8.84 13.61 0.58
CA GLU A 275 -10.23 13.15 0.37
C GLU A 275 -10.90 12.79 1.70
N GLN A 276 -10.21 12.03 2.54
CA GLN A 276 -10.71 11.63 3.86
C GLN A 276 -10.96 12.85 4.75
N ALA A 277 -10.03 13.79 4.79
CA ALA A 277 -10.13 15.01 5.58
C ALA A 277 -11.24 15.95 5.08
N GLU A 278 -11.49 16.00 3.77
CA GLU A 278 -12.61 16.73 3.17
C GLU A 278 -13.97 16.14 3.54
N ALA A 279 -14.05 14.81 3.64
CA ALA A 279 -15.24 14.10 4.10
C ALA A 279 -15.46 14.17 5.63
N GLY A 280 -14.63 14.91 6.38
CA GLY A 280 -14.74 15.06 7.83
C GLY A 280 -14.02 13.99 8.65
N GLY A 281 -13.23 13.12 8.00
CA GLY A 281 -12.36 12.17 8.67
C GLY A 281 -11.03 12.79 9.13
N SER A 282 -10.12 11.94 9.63
CA SER A 282 -8.79 12.38 10.07
C SER A 282 -7.98 12.95 8.92
N ASN A 283 -7.22 14.02 9.20
CA ASN A 283 -6.23 14.61 8.31
C ASN A 283 -4.81 14.08 8.56
N THR A 284 -4.64 13.12 9.46
CA THR A 284 -3.34 12.53 9.78
C THR A 284 -3.03 11.38 8.84
N VAL A 285 -1.81 11.40 8.28
CA VAL A 285 -1.29 10.34 7.42
C VAL A 285 0.09 9.90 7.87
N LEU A 286 0.28 8.59 8.01
CA LEU A 286 1.54 7.97 8.38
C LEU A 286 2.16 7.31 7.14
N LEU A 287 3.25 7.89 6.64
CA LEU A 287 3.99 7.40 5.49
C LEU A 287 5.04 6.36 5.90
N THR A 288 5.43 5.53 4.94
CA THR A 288 6.58 4.64 5.02
C THR A 288 7.55 4.94 3.88
N ARG A 289 8.77 4.40 3.92
CA ARG A 289 9.72 4.44 2.79
C ARG A 289 9.45 3.26 1.85
N LEU A 290 8.60 3.48 0.85
CA LEU A 290 8.21 2.46 -0.11
C LEU A 290 9.44 1.91 -0.85
N GLY A 291 9.63 0.60 -0.75
CA GLY A 291 10.65 -0.12 -1.54
C GLY A 291 12.12 0.11 -1.16
N GLY A 292 12.43 0.90 -0.12
CA GLY A 292 13.80 1.16 0.33
C GLY A 292 14.47 0.01 1.08
N GLY A 293 13.70 -1.02 1.45
CA GLY A 293 14.20 -2.26 2.06
C GLY A 293 14.39 -3.38 1.05
N ALA A 294 13.60 -4.45 1.18
CA ALA A 294 13.72 -5.67 0.36
C ALA A 294 13.66 -5.43 -1.15
N PHE A 295 12.88 -4.44 -1.61
CA PHE A 295 12.75 -4.15 -3.05
C PHE A 295 13.94 -3.39 -3.63
N GLY A 296 14.79 -2.77 -2.80
CA GLY A 296 16.08 -2.19 -3.22
C GLY A 296 16.02 -0.91 -4.06
N ASN A 297 14.96 -0.11 -3.93
CA ASN A 297 14.86 1.21 -4.54
C ASN A 297 15.89 2.17 -3.92
N ALA A 298 16.41 3.12 -4.71
CA ALA A 298 17.35 4.11 -4.22
C ALA A 298 16.67 5.09 -3.25
N ASP A 299 17.39 5.50 -2.20
CA ASP A 299 16.88 6.46 -1.22
C ASP A 299 16.50 7.79 -1.88
N GLU A 300 17.29 8.24 -2.86
CA GLU A 300 17.06 9.51 -3.56
C GLU A 300 15.78 9.50 -4.41
N TRP A 301 15.35 8.33 -4.91
CA TRP A 301 14.10 8.20 -5.66
C TRP A 301 12.89 8.29 -4.74
N ILE A 302 13.00 7.67 -3.56
CA ILE A 302 11.94 7.69 -2.54
C ILE A 302 11.81 9.10 -1.98
N ASP A 303 12.94 9.73 -1.62
CA ASP A 303 12.96 11.07 -1.05
C ASP A 303 12.43 12.11 -2.04
N GLY A 304 12.83 12.02 -3.32
CA GLY A 304 12.31 12.89 -4.38
C GLY A 304 10.80 12.71 -4.62
N ALA A 305 10.30 11.48 -4.57
CA ALA A 305 8.87 11.21 -4.73
C ALA A 305 8.04 11.76 -3.54
N ILE A 306 8.56 11.65 -2.32
CA ILE A 306 7.95 12.26 -1.13
C ILE A 306 7.94 13.78 -1.27
N ASP A 307 9.08 14.41 -1.59
CA ASP A 307 9.21 15.86 -1.76
C ASP A 307 8.21 16.41 -2.78
N ARG A 308 8.08 15.75 -3.94
CA ARG A 308 7.10 16.10 -4.98
C ARG A 308 5.67 16.01 -4.44
N ALA A 309 5.33 14.91 -3.77
CA ALA A 309 3.99 14.70 -3.24
C ALA A 309 3.63 15.72 -2.14
N LEU A 310 4.59 16.08 -1.27
CA LEU A 310 4.43 17.13 -0.27
C LEU A 310 4.13 18.50 -0.91
N GLY A 311 4.79 18.81 -2.03
CA GLY A 311 4.49 20.02 -2.81
C GLY A 311 3.06 20.08 -3.33
N ILE A 312 2.51 18.94 -3.77
CA ILE A 312 1.13 18.86 -4.28
C ILE A 312 0.10 19.13 -3.20
N VAL A 313 0.34 18.63 -1.98
CA VAL A 313 -0.59 18.78 -0.85
C VAL A 313 -0.15 19.85 0.16
N ALA A 314 0.73 20.78 -0.24
CA ALA A 314 1.30 21.78 0.64
C ALA A 314 0.24 22.60 1.40
N ASP A 315 -0.90 22.86 0.75
CA ASP A 315 -2.02 23.64 1.29
C ASP A 315 -3.28 22.82 1.57
N ALA A 316 -3.16 21.49 1.72
CA ALA A 316 -4.29 20.59 1.97
C ALA A 316 -4.68 20.48 3.46
N GLY A 317 -3.82 20.92 4.37
CA GLY A 317 -4.05 20.89 5.82
C GLY A 317 -3.86 19.51 6.44
N LEU A 318 -2.95 18.70 5.90
CA LEU A 318 -2.64 17.36 6.39
C LEU A 318 -1.58 17.39 7.49
N ASP A 319 -1.67 16.46 8.45
CA ASP A 319 -0.59 16.15 9.38
C ASP A 319 0.15 14.90 8.91
N ILE A 320 1.29 15.09 8.25
CA ILE A 320 2.03 14.05 7.54
C ILE A 320 3.20 13.58 8.41
N ARG A 321 3.22 12.30 8.74
CA ARG A 321 4.25 11.68 9.59
C ARG A 321 4.97 10.56 8.85
N ILE A 322 6.28 10.68 8.64
CA ILE A 322 7.08 9.58 8.09
C ILE A 322 7.57 8.67 9.22
N VAL A 323 7.17 7.40 9.17
CA VAL A 323 7.50 6.41 10.20
C VAL A 323 8.87 5.78 9.93
N CYS A 324 9.78 6.01 10.86
CA CYS A 324 11.12 5.42 10.90
C CYS A 324 11.15 4.33 11.98
N TYR A 325 11.73 3.16 11.71
CA TYR A 325 11.75 2.09 12.71
C TYR A 325 12.71 2.39 13.88
N ASN A 326 13.98 2.72 13.59
CA ASN A 326 15.01 2.91 14.63
C ASN A 326 15.53 4.34 14.75
N ARG A 327 15.81 5.00 13.63
CA ARG A 327 16.41 6.33 13.59
C ARG A 327 15.99 7.09 12.35
N ILE A 328 16.02 8.41 12.43
CA ILE A 328 15.79 9.29 11.30
C ILE A 328 17.08 9.37 10.47
N GLY A 329 17.02 8.91 9.23
CA GLY A 329 18.16 8.99 8.29
C GLY A 329 18.51 10.44 7.91
N PRO A 330 19.71 10.70 7.36
CA PRO A 330 20.10 12.05 6.91
C PRO A 330 19.13 12.64 5.88
N GLY A 331 18.80 11.94 4.79
CA GLY A 331 17.89 12.45 3.76
C GLY A 331 16.48 12.78 4.31
N MET A 332 16.02 12.01 5.31
CA MET A 332 14.74 12.30 5.96
C MET A 332 14.80 13.52 6.89
N ARG A 333 15.96 13.81 7.49
CA ARG A 333 16.14 15.07 8.24
C ARG A 333 16.06 16.27 7.32
N ASP A 334 16.69 16.20 6.14
CA ASP A 334 16.64 17.28 5.16
C ASP A 334 15.20 17.57 4.69
N LEU A 335 14.38 16.52 4.50
CA LEU A 335 12.96 16.69 4.18
C LEU A 335 12.16 17.29 5.34
N VAL A 336 12.41 16.85 6.57
CA VAL A 336 11.76 17.41 7.76
C VAL A 336 12.12 18.88 7.96
N ASP A 337 13.39 19.25 7.77
CA ASP A 337 13.83 20.64 7.92
C ASP A 337 13.21 21.56 6.85
N ARG A 338 12.93 21.04 5.66
CA ARG A 338 12.30 21.79 4.55
C ARG A 338 10.79 21.96 4.73
N TRP A 339 10.10 20.91 5.20
CA TRP A 339 8.63 20.84 5.21
C TRP A 339 7.99 20.95 6.61
N GLY A 340 8.80 21.01 7.66
CA GLY A 340 8.37 21.17 9.04
C GLY A 340 7.71 22.52 9.38
#